data_AF-A0A7W9TM77-F1
#
_entry.id   AF-A0A7W9TM77-F1
#
_cell.length_a   1.000
_cell.length_b   1.000
_cell.length_c   1.000
_cell.angle_alpha   90.00
_cell.angle_beta   90.00
_cell.angle_gamma   90.00
#
_symmetry.space_group_name_H-M   'P 1'
#
loop_
_entity.id
_entity.type
_entity.pdbx_description
1 polymer ?
#
loop_
_entity_poly.entity_id
_entity_poly.type
_entity_poly.pdbx_seq_one_letter_code
_entity_poly.pdbx_strand_id
1 'polypeptide(L)'
;MTQLSWYGQTSTGQYRLTFSDGPRGQHHMDVCGEGDAIERSHLARLASESGVPEKIAGTVIDGMLEHASTFIQRAEKFPIRRATRQMMSRALERSRQRLVKGR
;
A
#
# COMPACT_ATOMS: atom_id res chain seq x y z
N MET A 1 -22.79 -23.26 -7.69
CA MET A 1 -22.74 -21.99 -8.45
C MET A 1 -23.52 -20.99 -7.61
N THR A 2 -22.84 -20.20 -6.80
CA THR A 2 -23.50 -19.30 -5.84
C THR A 2 -22.85 -17.93 -5.95
N GLN A 3 -23.62 -17.01 -6.52
CA GLN A 3 -23.28 -15.62 -6.74
C GLN A 3 -23.48 -14.86 -5.42
N LEU A 4 -22.41 -14.28 -4.88
CA LEU A 4 -22.48 -13.33 -3.76
C LEU A 4 -22.56 -11.93 -4.36
N SER A 5 -23.73 -11.30 -4.20
CA SER A 5 -23.99 -9.93 -4.60
C SER A 5 -23.53 -8.98 -3.48
N TRP A 6 -22.71 -8.00 -3.81
CA TRP A 6 -22.25 -6.95 -2.89
C TRP A 6 -23.27 -5.81 -2.86
N TYR A 7 -23.96 -5.62 -1.73
CA TYR A 7 -24.68 -4.38 -1.44
C TYR A 7 -23.73 -3.39 -0.79
N GLY A 8 -23.50 -2.27 -1.46
CA GLY A 8 -22.67 -1.18 -0.96
C GLY A 8 -23.33 -0.47 0.22
N GLN A 9 -22.73 -0.62 1.40
CA GLN A 9 -22.84 0.36 2.47
C GLN A 9 -21.53 0.31 3.26
N THR A 10 -20.59 1.20 2.92
CA THR A 10 -19.39 1.41 3.73
C THR A 10 -19.83 2.10 5.02
N SER A 11 -20.15 1.31 6.04
CA SER A 11 -20.44 1.80 7.38
C SER A 11 -19.26 2.61 7.90
N THR A 12 -19.44 3.94 7.97
CA THR A 12 -18.80 4.85 8.92
C THR A 12 -17.33 4.56 9.27
N GLY A 13 -16.41 5.01 8.41
CA GLY A 13 -15.22 5.77 8.83
C GLY A 13 -14.14 5.10 9.67
N GLN A 14 -14.12 3.77 9.85
CA GLN A 14 -13.08 3.12 10.65
C GLN A 14 -12.14 2.25 9.81
N TYR A 15 -11.12 2.88 9.24
CA TYR A 15 -9.93 2.17 8.77
C TYR A 15 -8.94 2.05 9.93
N ARG A 16 -8.67 0.81 10.38
CA ARG A 16 -7.56 0.56 11.33
C ARG A 16 -6.29 0.31 10.53
N LEU A 17 -5.51 1.37 10.30
CA LEU A 17 -4.18 1.26 9.71
C LEU A 17 -3.15 0.97 10.81
N THR A 18 -2.59 -0.23 10.83
CA THR A 18 -1.46 -0.58 11.70
C THR A 18 -0.23 -0.86 10.86
N PHE A 19 0.92 -0.33 11.26
CA PHE A 19 2.19 -0.81 10.74
C PHE A 19 2.47 -2.19 11.33
N SER A 20 2.76 -3.16 10.47
CA SER A 20 3.16 -4.50 10.87
C SER A 20 4.15 -5.01 9.84
N ASP A 21 5.32 -5.46 10.30
CA ASP A 21 6.31 -6.11 9.45
C ASP A 21 5.91 -7.58 9.18
N GLY A 22 4.75 -8.05 9.63
CA GLY A 22 4.36 -9.47 9.59
C GLY A 22 5.34 -10.39 10.36
N PRO A 23 5.12 -11.72 10.39
CA PRO A 23 6.09 -12.67 10.94
C PRO A 23 7.37 -12.79 10.08
N ARG A 24 7.34 -12.29 8.83
CA ARG A 24 8.41 -12.41 7.82
C ARG A 24 8.58 -11.21 6.86
N GLY A 25 7.92 -10.08 7.08
CA GLY A 25 7.91 -8.93 6.15
C GLY A 25 6.65 -8.78 5.30
N GLN A 26 5.70 -9.72 5.40
CA GLN A 26 4.62 -9.91 4.42
C GLN A 26 3.38 -9.05 4.68
N HIS A 27 2.69 -8.70 3.58
CA HIS A 27 1.35 -8.12 3.63
C HIS A 27 0.33 -9.10 4.22
N HIS A 28 -0.68 -8.57 4.91
CA HIS A 28 -1.77 -9.37 5.48
C HIS A 28 -2.71 -9.95 4.41
N MET A 29 -2.68 -9.41 3.19
CA MET A 29 -3.39 -9.88 2.00
C MET A 29 -2.45 -9.77 0.81
N ASP A 30 -2.42 -10.78 -0.05
CA ASP A 30 -1.65 -10.74 -1.28
C ASP A 30 -2.27 -9.76 -2.28
N VAL A 31 -1.43 -9.13 -3.10
CA VAL A 31 -1.87 -8.37 -4.27
C VAL A 31 -1.70 -9.27 -5.46
N CYS A 32 -2.82 -9.84 -5.92
CA CYS A 32 -2.85 -10.74 -7.05
C CYS A 32 -1.82 -11.88 -6.93
N GLY A 33 -1.76 -12.58 -5.79
CA GLY A 33 -0.83 -13.69 -5.56
C GLY A 33 0.53 -13.30 -4.96
N GLU A 34 0.89 -12.02 -4.90
CA GLU A 34 2.17 -11.55 -4.36
C GLU A 34 2.00 -10.90 -2.98
N GLY A 35 2.70 -11.43 -1.97
CA GLY A 35 2.59 -10.98 -0.58
C GLY A 35 3.84 -10.32 0.01
N ASP A 36 4.97 -10.37 -0.69
CA ASP A 36 6.29 -9.93 -0.22
C ASP A 36 6.89 -8.83 -1.12
N ALA A 37 7.04 -9.11 -2.41
CA ALA A 37 7.68 -8.23 -3.38
C ALA A 37 6.67 -7.56 -4.32
N ILE A 38 5.70 -6.84 -3.76
CA ILE A 38 4.69 -6.14 -4.58
C ILE A 38 5.36 -5.09 -5.48
N GLU A 39 5.08 -5.19 -6.78
CA GLU A 39 5.59 -4.33 -7.85
C GLU A 39 4.45 -3.54 -8.51
N ARG A 40 4.82 -2.57 -9.36
CA ARG A 40 3.84 -1.72 -10.06
C ARG A 40 2.94 -2.54 -11.00
N SER A 41 3.47 -3.59 -11.61
CA SER A 41 2.76 -4.55 -12.45
C SER A 41 1.65 -5.28 -11.69
N HIS A 42 1.90 -5.70 -10.44
CA HIS A 42 0.89 -6.32 -9.57
C HIS A 42 -0.26 -5.36 -9.27
N LEU A 43 0.04 -4.08 -9.00
CA LEU A 43 -0.98 -3.05 -8.76
C LEU A 43 -1.76 -2.68 -10.02
N ALA A 44 -1.09 -2.64 -11.18
CA ALA A 44 -1.76 -2.40 -12.47
C ALA A 44 -2.69 -3.57 -12.83
N ARG A 45 -2.27 -4.82 -12.56
CA ARG A 45 -3.10 -6.00 -12.72
C ARG A 45 -4.33 -5.96 -11.82
N LEU A 46 -4.15 -5.63 -10.54
CA LEU A 46 -5.25 -5.47 -9.60
C LEU A 46 -6.27 -4.43 -10.09
N ALA A 47 -5.79 -3.29 -10.60
CA ALA A 47 -6.65 -2.25 -11.16
C ALA A 47 -7.46 -2.76 -12.35
N SER A 48 -6.80 -3.45 -13.29
CA SER A 48 -7.46 -4.06 -14.46
C SER A 48 -8.54 -5.08 -14.05
N GLU A 49 -8.20 -6.01 -13.14
CA GLU A 49 -9.11 -7.04 -12.63
C GLU A 49 -10.30 -6.42 -11.85
N SER A 50 -10.12 -5.22 -11.30
CA SER A 50 -11.15 -4.50 -10.53
C SER A 50 -11.92 -3.45 -11.34
N GLY A 51 -11.66 -3.33 -12.65
CA GLY A 51 -12.31 -2.33 -13.52
C GLY A 51 -11.88 -0.88 -13.29
N VAL A 52 -10.73 -0.65 -12.63
CA VAL A 52 -10.15 0.68 -12.46
C VAL A 52 -9.30 1.03 -13.68
N PRO A 53 -9.53 2.16 -14.37
CA PRO A 53 -8.73 2.55 -15.53
C PRO A 53 -7.24 2.70 -15.17
N GLU A 54 -6.36 2.21 -16.03
CA GLU A 54 -4.90 2.22 -15.80
C GLU A 54 -4.36 3.62 -15.50
N LYS A 55 -4.85 4.64 -16.22
CA LYS A 55 -4.47 6.04 -15.98
C LYS A 55 -4.83 6.50 -14.56
N ILE A 56 -5.99 6.08 -14.04
CA ILE A 56 -6.43 6.41 -12.68
C ILE A 56 -5.57 5.65 -11.67
N ALA A 57 -5.34 4.36 -11.88
CA ALA A 57 -4.48 3.55 -11.03
C ALA A 57 -3.06 4.13 -10.95
N GLY A 58 -2.47 4.48 -12.09
CA GLY A 58 -1.16 5.12 -12.16
C GLY A 58 -1.11 6.45 -11.41
N THR A 59 -2.14 7.29 -11.55
CA THR A 59 -2.24 8.56 -10.82
C THR A 59 -2.29 8.35 -9.31
N VAL A 60 -3.09 7.37 -8.85
CA VAL A 60 -3.20 7.05 -7.42
C VAL A 60 -1.89 6.49 -6.87
N ILE A 61 -1.23 5.58 -7.59
CA ILE A 61 0.07 5.03 -7.22
C ILE A 61 1.10 6.15 -7.08
N ASP A 62 1.21 7.02 -8.08
CA ASP A 62 2.19 8.10 -8.09
C ASP A 62 1.93 9.09 -6.95
N GLY A 63 0.66 9.43 -6.67
CA GLY A 63 0.28 10.27 -5.52
C GLY A 63 0.64 9.64 -4.17
N MET A 64 0.47 8.31 -4.02
CA MET A 64 0.86 7.60 -2.80
C MET A 64 2.38 7.52 -2.64
N LEU A 65 3.14 7.37 -3.73
CA LEU A 65 4.60 7.42 -3.71
C LEU A 65 5.10 8.79 -3.24
N GLU A 66 4.44 9.87 -3.67
CA GLU A 66 4.74 11.23 -3.22
C GLU A 66 4.44 11.42 -1.73
N HIS A 67 3.29 10.93 -1.25
CA HIS A 67 3.02 10.98 0.19
C HIS A 67 4.01 10.15 1.01
N ALA A 68 4.39 8.97 0.53
CA ALA A 68 5.37 8.11 1.16
C ALA A 68 6.76 8.76 1.27
N SER A 69 7.17 9.54 0.27
CA SER A 69 8.46 10.27 0.28
C SER A 69 8.58 11.22 1.48
N THR A 70 7.44 11.80 1.90
CA THR A 70 7.37 12.76 3.02
C THR A 70 7.19 12.11 4.40
N PHE A 71 7.20 10.78 4.51
CA PHE A 71 6.87 10.06 5.74
C PHE A 71 7.70 10.50 6.96
N ILE A 72 9.03 10.61 6.83
CA ILE A 72 9.90 10.97 7.96
C ILE A 72 9.53 12.35 8.53
N GLN A 73 9.32 13.34 7.65
CA GLN A 73 8.94 14.71 8.03
C GLN A 73 7.60 14.75 8.77
N ARG A 74 6.65 13.89 8.38
CA ARG A 74 5.36 13.76 9.06
C ARG A 74 5.50 13.05 10.39
N ALA A 75 6.25 11.95 10.43
CA ALA A 75 6.45 11.12 11.62
C ALA A 75 7.20 11.85 12.74
N GLU A 76 8.05 12.83 12.41
CA GLU A 76 8.73 13.71 13.37
C GLU A 76 7.80 14.54 14.25
N LYS A 77 6.57 14.80 13.78
CA LYS A 77 5.58 15.58 14.51
C LYS A 77 4.84 14.80 15.60
N PHE A 78 5.15 13.50 15.73
CA PHE A 78 4.48 12.60 16.67
C PHE A 78 5.50 12.00 17.66
N PRO A 79 5.06 11.59 18.86
CA PRO A 79 5.92 11.00 19.88
C PRO A 79 6.31 9.55 19.56
N ILE A 80 6.90 9.32 18.38
CA ILE A 80 7.38 8.03 17.91
C ILE A 80 8.90 7.95 18.15
N ARG A 81 9.35 6.86 18.78
CA ARG A 81 10.78 6.61 19.03
C ARG A 81 11.57 6.70 17.71
N ARG A 82 12.75 7.32 17.76
CA ARG A 82 13.61 7.52 16.58
C ARG A 82 13.91 6.20 15.86
N ALA A 83 14.26 5.15 16.60
CA ALA A 83 14.55 3.83 16.05
C ALA A 83 13.34 3.25 15.28
N THR A 84 12.13 3.39 15.84
CA THR A 84 10.88 2.95 15.19
C THR A 84 10.62 3.72 13.89
N ARG A 85 10.79 5.05 13.88
CA ARG A 85 10.64 5.87 12.66
C ARG A 85 11.62 5.45 11.57
N GLN A 86 12.87 5.19 11.93
CA GLN A 86 13.90 4.74 10.99
C GLN A 86 13.58 3.36 10.42
N MET A 87 13.11 2.43 11.26
CA MET A 87 12.65 1.10 10.81
C MET A 87 11.50 1.23 9.79
N MET A 88 10.46 1.99 10.12
CA MET A 88 9.31 2.22 9.23
C MET A 88 9.75 2.88 7.90
N SER A 89 10.64 3.86 7.96
CA SER A 89 11.15 4.54 6.77
C SER A 89 11.95 3.61 5.85
N ARG A 90 12.78 2.72 6.41
CA ARG A 90 13.49 1.70 5.62
C ARG A 90 12.52 0.74 4.94
N ALA A 91 11.50 0.28 5.65
CA ALA A 91 10.48 -0.60 5.08
C ALA A 91 9.71 0.09 3.94
N LEU A 92 9.30 1.34 4.16
CA LEU A 92 8.61 2.16 3.16
C LEU A 92 9.46 2.39 1.91
N GLU A 93 10.75 2.72 2.08
CA GLU A 93 11.65 2.98 0.97
C GLU A 93 11.90 1.73 0.11
N ARG A 94 12.02 0.54 0.72
CA ARG A 94 12.11 -0.72 -0.03
C ARG A 94 10.91 -0.93 -0.95
N SER A 95 9.70 -0.71 -0.44
CA SER A 95 8.48 -0.81 -1.24
C SER A 95 8.42 0.27 -2.32
N ARG A 96 8.78 1.51 -1.99
CA ARG A 96 8.82 2.63 -2.94
C ARG A 96 9.76 2.35 -4.11
N GLN A 97 10.95 1.80 -3.85
CA GLN A 97 11.92 1.45 -4.89
C GLN A 97 11.41 0.39 -5.87
N ARG A 98 10.68 -0.63 -5.38
CA ARG A 98 10.05 -1.64 -6.25
C ARG A 98 9.01 -1.02 -7.18
N LEU A 99 8.20 -0.10 -6.66
CA LEU A 99 7.15 0.57 -7.43
C LEU A 99 7.68 1.61 -8.43
N VAL A 100 8.79 2.29 -8.12
CA VAL A 100 9.42 3.25 -9.04
C VAL A 100 10.16 2.55 -10.19
N LYS A 101 10.78 1.39 -9.94
CA LYS A 101 11.49 0.62 -10.99
C LYS A 101 10.57 0.08 -12.08
N GLY A 102 9.29 -0.15 -11.78
CA GLY A 102 8.30 -0.66 -12.73
C GLY A 102 7.55 0.43 -13.50
N ARG A 103 8.10 1.64 -13.62
CA ARG A 103 7.52 2.74 -14.41
C ARG A 103 7.88 2.65 -15.88
#